data_AF-Q8AA79-F1
#
_entry.id   AF-Q8AA79-F1
#
_cell.length_a   1.000
_cell.length_b   1.000
_cell.length_c   1.000
_cell.angle_alpha   90.00
_cell.angle_beta   90.00
_cell.angle_gamma   90.00
#
_symmetry.space_group_name_H-M   'P 1'
#
loop_
_entity.id
_entity.type
_entity.pdbx_description
1 polymer ?
#
loop_
_entity_poly.entity_id
_entity_poly.type
_entity_poly.pdbx_seq_one_letter_code
_entity_poly.pdbx_strand_id
1 'polypeptide(L)'
;MFFLAGICAALAACSSDSDDVSSSPSNTPAILEVVSYKFVQEETDVVERVEYPVVVLQHKVNDKDEPLPMIYAWDVEEEENSLFVLTEGSLPVNAENLADLKIPVPFIDAGGKLFIDGTGAKTPLIFGETLKVKNGSRSIGNVKYKIPPYSTYELTKQECGYRCTLTFYLVLKAVNKGEEYHLKGRWTGEQLREQKMGLIDLSDEKGAEKTVLMEAPIELFEKDYETGLD
;
A
#
# COMPACT_ATOMS: atom_id res chain seq x y z
N MET A 1 -60.68 -43.14 -57.42
CA MET A 1 -59.60 -42.35 -56.80
C MET A 1 -58.70 -43.33 -56.07
N PHE A 2 -57.46 -43.45 -56.55
CA PHE A 2 -56.21 -43.95 -55.93
C PHE A 2 -56.04 -45.36 -55.33
N PHE A 3 -54.93 -45.97 -55.78
CA PHE A 3 -54.24 -47.21 -55.37
C PHE A 3 -53.31 -47.00 -54.15
N LEU A 4 -52.91 -48.12 -53.52
CA LEU A 4 -51.55 -48.61 -53.15
C LEU A 4 -51.57 -49.29 -51.76
N ALA A 5 -51.37 -50.61 -51.65
CA ALA A 5 -50.10 -51.36 -51.72
C ALA A 5 -49.18 -51.07 -50.53
N GLY A 6 -48.96 -52.09 -49.69
CA GLY A 6 -48.06 -52.05 -48.53
C GLY A 6 -46.59 -52.24 -48.87
N ILE A 7 -45.74 -52.27 -47.84
CA ILE A 7 -44.54 -53.12 -47.62
C ILE A 7 -43.84 -52.69 -46.32
N CYS A 8 -43.33 -53.67 -45.56
CA CYS A 8 -42.50 -53.56 -44.36
C CYS A 8 -41.14 -52.87 -44.61
N ALA A 9 -40.56 -52.26 -43.57
CA ALA A 9 -39.11 -52.14 -43.42
C ALA A 9 -38.68 -52.05 -41.95
N ALA A 10 -37.53 -52.69 -41.67
CA ALA A 10 -36.87 -52.87 -40.39
C ALA A 10 -36.18 -51.60 -39.85
N LEU A 11 -35.92 -51.55 -38.54
CA LEU A 11 -34.97 -50.60 -37.94
C LEU A 11 -33.83 -51.35 -37.24
N ALA A 12 -32.62 -51.01 -37.66
CA ALA A 12 -31.34 -51.45 -37.14
C ALA A 12 -30.95 -50.66 -35.88
N ALA A 13 -30.15 -51.29 -35.03
CA ALA A 13 -29.48 -50.68 -33.90
C ALA A 13 -28.34 -49.75 -34.36
N CYS A 14 -28.24 -48.57 -33.75
CA CYS A 14 -27.00 -47.79 -33.70
C CYS A 14 -26.76 -47.38 -32.25
N SER A 15 -25.72 -47.96 -31.66
CA SER A 15 -25.07 -47.50 -30.44
C SER A 15 -24.56 -46.08 -30.65
N SER A 16 -24.86 -45.17 -29.72
CA SER A 16 -24.13 -43.92 -29.58
C SER A 16 -23.31 -44.07 -28.31
N ASP A 17 -22.02 -44.33 -28.48
CA ASP A 17 -21.03 -44.09 -27.43
C ASP A 17 -21.17 -42.64 -26.99
N SER A 18 -21.56 -42.45 -25.73
CA SER A 18 -21.50 -41.15 -25.08
C SER A 18 -20.06 -40.95 -24.62
N ASP A 19 -19.28 -40.23 -25.43
CA ASP A 19 -18.04 -39.63 -24.94
C ASP A 19 -18.43 -38.54 -23.93
N ASP A 20 -18.53 -38.95 -22.65
CA ASP A 20 -18.43 -38.04 -21.52
C ASP A 20 -17.02 -37.41 -21.58
N VAL A 21 -16.89 -36.31 -22.31
CA VAL A 21 -15.75 -35.41 -22.20
C VAL A 21 -15.86 -34.75 -20.84
N SER A 22 -15.38 -35.47 -19.81
CA SER A 22 -15.03 -34.90 -18.52
C SER A 22 -13.96 -33.85 -18.77
N SER A 23 -14.39 -32.59 -18.94
CA SER A 23 -13.55 -31.41 -18.95
C SER A 23 -12.89 -31.28 -17.59
N SER A 24 -11.79 -32.02 -17.41
CA SER A 24 -10.93 -31.86 -16.24
C SER A 24 -10.53 -30.38 -16.16
N PRO A 25 -10.62 -29.73 -14.99
CA PRO A 25 -10.16 -28.36 -14.86
C PRO A 25 -8.73 -28.28 -15.40
N SER A 26 -8.50 -27.37 -16.35
CA SER A 26 -7.18 -27.12 -16.90
C SER A 26 -6.26 -26.72 -15.74
N ASN A 27 -5.29 -27.59 -15.42
CA ASN A 27 -4.21 -27.32 -14.48
C ASN A 27 -3.19 -26.30 -15.00
N THR A 28 -3.43 -25.73 -16.19
CA THR A 28 -2.56 -24.68 -16.74
C THR A 28 -2.66 -23.44 -15.84
N PRO A 29 -1.52 -22.91 -15.38
CA PRO A 29 -1.50 -21.70 -14.59
C PRO A 29 -2.22 -20.53 -15.29
N ALA A 30 -2.86 -19.68 -14.51
CA ALA A 30 -3.47 -18.45 -15.00
C ALA A 30 -2.42 -17.32 -14.95
N ILE A 31 -2.04 -16.82 -16.12
CA ILE A 31 -1.27 -15.57 -16.22
C ILE A 31 -2.27 -14.45 -16.39
N LEU A 32 -2.25 -13.51 -15.44
CA LEU A 32 -3.24 -12.44 -15.34
C LEU A 32 -2.68 -11.13 -15.88
N GLU A 33 -3.56 -10.30 -16.41
CA GLU A 33 -3.31 -8.89 -16.70
C GLU A 33 -4.35 -8.02 -15.99
N VAL A 34 -3.97 -6.78 -15.65
CA VAL A 34 -4.91 -5.78 -15.11
C VAL A 34 -5.64 -5.14 -16.29
N VAL A 35 -6.94 -5.39 -16.40
CA VAL A 35 -7.79 -4.77 -17.44
C VAL A 35 -8.25 -3.39 -16.99
N SER A 36 -8.74 -3.29 -15.76
CA SER A 36 -9.17 -2.01 -15.18
C SER A 36 -9.14 -2.05 -13.67
N TYR A 37 -9.03 -0.87 -13.06
CA TYR A 37 -9.16 -0.68 -11.62
C TYR A 37 -9.83 0.66 -11.34
N LYS A 38 -10.50 0.74 -10.18
CA LYS A 38 -11.14 1.96 -9.68
C LYS A 38 -11.15 1.93 -8.17
N PHE A 39 -10.80 3.05 -7.55
CA PHE A 39 -11.04 3.28 -6.13
C PHE A 39 -12.23 4.21 -5.95
N VAL A 40 -13.04 3.94 -4.94
CA VAL A 40 -14.21 4.72 -4.57
C VAL A 40 -14.15 4.95 -3.07
N GLN A 41 -14.27 6.21 -2.67
CA GLN A 41 -14.51 6.56 -1.28
C GLN A 41 -16.00 6.40 -1.00
N GLU A 42 -16.35 5.44 -0.17
CA GLU A 42 -17.72 5.26 0.33
C GLU A 42 -17.98 6.20 1.52
N GLU A 43 -19.25 6.41 1.89
CA GLU A 43 -19.61 7.30 3.00
C GLU A 43 -18.99 6.88 4.35
N THR A 44 -18.73 5.58 4.52
CA THR A 44 -18.09 5.03 5.72
C THR A 44 -16.57 5.17 5.73
N ASP A 45 -15.97 5.64 4.64
CA ASP A 45 -14.53 5.69 4.46
C ASP A 45 -13.97 7.00 5.01
N VAL A 46 -13.29 6.88 6.15
CA VAL A 46 -12.71 8.02 6.87
C VAL A 46 -11.21 8.08 6.62
N VAL A 47 -10.72 9.29 6.37
CA VAL A 47 -9.29 9.61 6.47
C VAL A 47 -9.00 9.97 7.91
N GLU A 48 -8.23 9.12 8.58
CA GLU A 48 -7.89 9.24 9.99
C GLU A 48 -6.47 9.75 10.13
N ARG A 49 -6.26 10.71 11.04
CA ARG A 49 -4.90 11.07 11.46
C ARG A 49 -4.35 9.97 12.37
N VAL A 50 -3.13 9.55 12.10
CA VAL A 50 -2.41 8.54 12.87
C VAL A 50 -1.15 9.17 13.45
N GLU A 51 -0.93 8.97 14.74
CA GLU A 51 0.28 9.38 15.45
C GLU A 51 0.87 8.17 16.15
N TYR A 52 2.09 7.80 15.78
CA TYR A 52 2.81 6.72 16.42
C TYR A 52 3.41 7.18 17.74
N PRO A 53 3.79 6.25 18.63
CA PRO A 53 4.50 6.59 19.86
C PRO A 53 5.78 7.39 19.59
N VAL A 54 6.10 8.29 20.52
CA VAL A 54 7.36 9.04 20.49
C VAL A 54 8.52 8.06 20.75
N VAL A 55 9.56 8.15 19.94
CA VAL A 55 10.79 7.36 20.06
C VAL A 55 11.96 8.28 20.41
N VAL A 56 12.75 7.91 21.41
CA VAL A 56 14.01 8.60 21.75
C VAL A 56 15.08 8.17 20.75
N LEU A 57 15.59 9.15 19.99
CA LEU A 57 16.66 8.94 19.02
C LEU A 57 18.04 9.05 19.66
N GLN A 58 18.21 10.01 20.56
CA GLN A 58 19.46 10.24 21.29
C GLN A 58 19.15 10.68 22.71
N HIS A 59 19.88 10.12 23.68
CA HIS A 59 19.95 10.59 25.06
C HIS A 59 21.38 11.08 25.31
N LYS A 60 21.54 12.31 25.82
CA LYS A 60 22.84 12.93 26.04
C LYS A 60 22.88 13.66 27.37
N VAL A 61 23.88 13.31 28.18
CA VAL A 61 24.23 13.99 29.42
C VAL A 61 25.49 14.82 29.17
N ASN A 62 25.50 16.07 29.61
CA ASN A 62 26.66 16.94 29.59
C ASN A 62 27.08 17.33 31.00
N ASP A 63 28.08 16.65 31.56
CA ASP A 63 28.61 16.93 32.90
C ASP A 63 29.82 17.89 32.90
N LYS A 64 30.01 18.65 31.81
CA LYS A 64 31.16 19.55 31.61
C LYS A 64 30.74 21.00 31.71
N ASP A 65 31.69 21.88 32.00
CA ASP A 65 31.54 23.35 31.98
C ASP A 65 31.32 23.93 30.56
N GLU A 66 31.57 23.15 29.52
CA GLU A 66 31.43 23.57 28.12
C GLU A 66 30.20 22.92 27.46
N PRO A 67 29.52 23.60 26.52
CA PRO A 67 28.41 23.02 25.78
C PRO A 67 28.82 21.80 24.94
N LEU A 68 27.98 20.77 24.92
CA LEU A 68 28.19 19.53 24.16
C LEU A 68 27.34 19.51 22.88
N PRO A 69 27.90 19.26 21.68
CA PRO A 69 27.10 19.16 20.47
C PRO A 69 26.27 17.86 20.43
N MET A 70 24.98 18.01 20.10
CA MET A 70 24.07 16.94 19.70
C MET A 70 23.79 17.09 18.21
N ILE A 71 24.09 16.05 17.43
CA ILE A 71 23.89 16.04 15.98
C ILE A 71 23.19 14.74 15.61
N TYR A 72 22.08 14.87 14.88
CA TYR A 72 21.36 13.77 14.28
C TYR A 72 21.11 14.09 12.82
N ALA A 73 21.42 13.16 11.92
CA ALA A 73 21.16 13.31 10.49
C ALA A 73 20.46 12.06 9.99
N TRP A 74 19.55 12.22 9.04
CA TRP A 74 18.85 11.12 8.41
C TRP A 74 18.80 11.31 6.90
N ASP A 75 18.70 10.16 6.24
CA ASP A 75 18.57 10.03 4.81
C ASP A 75 17.83 8.71 4.58
N VAL A 76 16.50 8.80 4.44
CA VAL A 76 15.59 7.65 4.45
C VAL A 76 14.67 7.74 3.23
N GLU A 77 14.58 6.65 2.48
CA GLU A 77 13.56 6.48 1.46
C GLU A 77 12.21 6.21 2.14
N GLU A 78 11.18 6.95 1.76
CA GLU A 78 9.88 6.84 2.41
C GLU A 78 9.12 5.60 1.92
N GLU A 79 8.48 4.95 2.88
CA GLU A 79 7.66 3.76 2.66
C GLU A 79 6.25 4.00 3.20
N GLU A 80 5.28 3.46 2.48
CA GLU A 80 3.86 3.53 2.83
C GLU A 80 3.32 2.13 3.05
N ASN A 81 2.41 1.97 4.02
CA ASN A 81 1.74 0.69 4.22
C ASN A 81 0.53 0.60 3.29
N SER A 82 0.37 -0.55 2.64
CA SER A 82 -0.72 -0.83 1.71
C SER A 82 -1.25 -2.24 1.92
N LEU A 83 -2.56 -2.39 2.06
CA LEU A 83 -3.22 -3.67 2.28
C LEU A 83 -4.43 -3.78 1.36
N PHE A 84 -4.50 -4.83 0.54
CA PHE A 84 -5.69 -5.19 -0.22
C PHE A 84 -6.40 -6.38 0.42
N VAL A 85 -7.70 -6.27 0.64
CA VAL A 85 -8.55 -7.36 1.15
C VAL A 85 -9.71 -7.57 0.18
N LEU A 86 -9.85 -8.77 -0.38
CA LEU A 86 -11.00 -9.11 -1.22
C LEU A 86 -12.26 -9.30 -0.38
N THR A 87 -13.38 -8.76 -0.86
CA THR A 87 -14.71 -8.94 -0.26
C THR A 87 -15.68 -9.62 -1.21
N GLU A 88 -15.53 -9.45 -2.52
CA GLU A 88 -16.34 -10.12 -3.54
C GLU A 88 -15.47 -10.55 -4.74
N GLY A 89 -15.91 -11.62 -5.41
CA GLY A 89 -15.15 -12.26 -6.47
C GLY A 89 -14.11 -13.25 -5.94
N SER A 90 -13.51 -14.03 -6.84
CA SER A 90 -12.49 -15.02 -6.52
C SER A 90 -11.39 -14.99 -7.55
N LEU A 91 -10.15 -15.08 -7.08
CA LEU A 91 -8.99 -15.28 -7.96
C LEU A 91 -9.02 -16.70 -8.55
N PRO A 92 -8.40 -16.91 -9.73
CA PRO A 92 -8.19 -18.26 -10.22
C PRO A 92 -7.27 -19.04 -9.27
N VAL A 93 -7.52 -20.34 -9.15
CA VAL A 93 -6.83 -21.23 -8.20
C VAL A 93 -5.31 -21.26 -8.40
N ASN A 94 -4.82 -21.01 -9.63
CA ASN A 94 -3.40 -21.11 -10.00
C ASN A 94 -2.89 -19.81 -10.64
N ALA A 95 -3.13 -18.64 -10.02
CA ALA A 95 -2.54 -17.37 -10.47
C ALA A 95 -1.04 -17.31 -10.12
N GLU A 96 -0.15 -17.20 -11.11
CA GLU A 96 1.31 -17.22 -10.86
C GLU A 96 1.95 -15.84 -10.73
N ASN A 97 1.43 -14.82 -11.41
CA ASN A 97 2.09 -13.52 -11.56
C ASN A 97 1.40 -12.39 -10.78
N LEU A 98 0.56 -12.71 -9.80
CA LEU A 98 -0.26 -11.70 -9.12
C LEU A 98 0.59 -10.64 -8.40
N ALA A 99 1.71 -11.05 -7.80
CA ALA A 99 2.67 -10.15 -7.14
C ALA A 99 3.43 -9.23 -8.12
N ASP A 100 3.50 -9.60 -9.40
CA ASP A 100 4.13 -8.79 -10.45
C ASP A 100 3.17 -7.70 -10.97
N LEU A 101 1.87 -7.90 -10.81
CA LEU A 101 0.84 -6.93 -11.19
C LEU A 101 0.84 -5.77 -10.18
N LYS A 102 1.10 -4.56 -10.68
CA LYS A 102 1.12 -3.34 -9.87
C LYS A 102 0.09 -2.34 -10.36
N ILE A 103 -0.63 -1.73 -9.42
CA ILE A 103 -1.54 -0.61 -9.69
C ILE A 103 -1.15 0.60 -8.85
N PRO A 104 -1.35 1.84 -9.34
CA PRO A 104 -1.21 3.00 -8.47
C PRO A 104 -2.31 2.98 -7.42
N VAL A 105 -1.93 3.17 -6.16
CA VAL A 105 -2.88 3.31 -5.05
C VAL A 105 -3.19 4.78 -4.78
N PRO A 106 -4.30 5.09 -4.10
CA PRO A 106 -4.60 6.45 -3.67
C PRO A 106 -3.51 7.03 -2.75
N PHE A 107 -3.40 8.36 -2.71
CA PHE A 107 -2.41 9.08 -1.89
C PHE A 107 -3.08 10.12 -0.99
N ILE A 108 -2.51 10.35 0.19
CA ILE A 108 -2.96 11.35 1.16
C ILE A 108 -1.83 12.36 1.37
N ASP A 109 -2.12 13.65 1.20
CA ASP A 109 -1.12 14.69 1.47
C ASP A 109 -0.91 14.94 2.97
N ALA A 110 0.09 15.76 3.30
CA ALA A 110 0.38 16.14 4.68
C ALA A 110 -0.77 16.91 5.37
N GLY A 111 -1.72 17.45 4.60
CA GLY A 111 -2.93 18.10 5.10
C GLY A 111 -4.10 17.15 5.31
N GLY A 112 -3.96 15.85 5.02
CA GLY A 112 -5.02 14.85 5.13
C GLY A 112 -5.97 14.83 3.94
N LYS A 113 -5.64 15.50 2.84
CA LYS A 113 -6.46 15.47 1.62
C LYS A 113 -6.15 14.21 0.82
N LEU A 114 -7.21 13.49 0.45
CA LEU A 114 -7.14 12.27 -0.34
C LEU A 114 -7.16 12.55 -1.84
N PHE A 115 -6.33 11.83 -2.58
CA PHE A 115 -6.21 11.88 -4.04
C PHE A 115 -6.39 10.49 -4.64
N ILE A 116 -7.32 10.38 -5.60
CA ILE A 116 -7.65 9.16 -6.33
C ILE A 116 -7.53 9.45 -7.84
N ASP A 117 -6.32 9.77 -8.29
CA ASP A 117 -6.03 10.20 -9.66
C ASP A 117 -5.05 9.25 -10.40
N GLY A 118 -4.62 8.17 -9.75
CA GLY A 118 -3.70 7.18 -10.33
C GLY A 118 -2.23 7.58 -10.29
N THR A 119 -1.86 8.63 -9.54
CA THR A 119 -0.48 9.12 -9.40
C THR A 119 0.28 8.50 -8.23
N GLY A 120 -0.40 7.84 -7.29
CA GLY A 120 0.25 7.24 -6.13
C GLY A 120 1.10 6.02 -6.44
N ALA A 121 1.74 5.48 -5.39
CA ALA A 121 2.75 4.44 -5.50
C ALA A 121 2.23 3.18 -6.23
N LYS A 122 3.04 2.65 -7.15
CA LYS A 122 2.71 1.40 -7.87
C LYS A 122 2.86 0.21 -6.92
N THR A 123 1.74 -0.29 -6.42
CA THR A 123 1.68 -1.32 -5.38
C THR A 123 1.35 -2.68 -5.98
N PRO A 124 2.12 -3.74 -5.67
CA PRO A 124 1.78 -5.13 -6.00
C PRO A 124 0.39 -5.55 -5.50
N LEU A 125 -0.30 -6.39 -6.28
CA LEU A 125 -1.60 -6.96 -5.92
C LEU A 125 -1.46 -8.21 -5.04
N ILE A 126 -0.90 -8.06 -3.84
CA ILE A 126 -0.86 -9.13 -2.85
C ILE A 126 -2.03 -8.92 -1.88
N PHE A 127 -2.95 -9.89 -1.86
CA PHE A 127 -4.17 -9.81 -1.05
C PHE A 127 -3.99 -10.45 0.32
N GLY A 128 -4.50 -9.79 1.37
CA GLY A 128 -4.47 -10.26 2.75
C GLY A 128 -3.18 -9.98 3.51
N GLU A 129 -2.23 -9.29 2.89
CA GLU A 129 -0.94 -8.93 3.48
C GLU A 129 -0.71 -7.42 3.45
N THR A 130 -0.18 -6.86 4.53
CA THR A 130 0.27 -5.47 4.57
C THR A 130 1.65 -5.36 3.95
N LEU A 131 1.75 -4.63 2.85
CA LEU A 131 3.00 -4.35 2.15
C LEU A 131 3.56 -3.00 2.56
N LYS A 132 4.88 -2.92 2.68
CA LYS A 132 5.61 -1.65 2.68
C LYS A 132 6.02 -1.32 1.25
N VAL A 133 5.56 -0.19 0.74
CA VAL A 133 5.79 0.23 -0.65
C VAL A 133 6.56 1.53 -0.65
N LYS A 134 7.69 1.53 -1.34
CA LYS A 134 8.48 2.73 -1.60
C LYS A 134 7.68 3.68 -2.48
N ASN A 135 7.45 4.89 -2.02
CA ASN A 135 6.70 5.90 -2.76
C ASN A 135 7.59 6.75 -3.69
N GLY A 136 8.91 6.50 -3.68
CA GLY A 136 9.91 7.25 -4.46
C GLY A 136 10.32 8.57 -3.82
N SER A 137 9.68 8.97 -2.71
CA SER A 137 10.07 10.11 -1.91
C SER A 137 11.23 9.76 -0.98
N ARG A 138 12.04 10.76 -0.67
CA ARG A 138 13.23 10.60 0.16
C ARG A 138 13.27 11.75 1.17
N SER A 139 13.29 11.39 2.45
CA SER A 139 13.43 12.34 3.54
C SER A 139 14.89 12.47 3.93
N ILE A 140 15.43 13.68 3.78
CA ILE A 140 16.82 14.01 4.13
C ILE A 140 16.79 15.20 5.08
N GLY A 141 17.51 15.12 6.19
CA GLY A 141 17.58 16.23 7.12
C GLY A 141 18.62 16.05 8.22
N ASN A 142 18.79 17.11 9.01
CA ASN A 142 19.62 17.04 10.21
C ASN A 142 19.11 17.98 11.30
N VAL A 143 19.34 17.59 12.54
CA VAL A 143 19.19 18.39 13.75
C VAL A 143 20.58 18.63 14.34
N LYS A 144 20.86 19.89 14.70
CA LYS A 144 22.06 20.28 15.43
C LYS A 144 21.62 21.10 16.63
N TYR A 145 22.01 20.67 17.81
CA TYR A 145 21.75 21.36 19.07
C TYR A 145 23.02 21.42 19.92
N LYS A 146 23.17 22.48 20.73
CA LYS A 146 24.27 22.61 21.69
C LYS A 146 23.71 22.44 23.10
N ILE A 147 23.95 21.26 23.67
CA ILE A 147 23.53 20.90 25.02
C ILE A 147 24.27 21.80 26.01
N PRO A 148 23.58 22.54 26.89
CA PRO A 148 24.19 23.37 27.91
C PRO A 148 25.12 22.57 28.86
N PRO A 149 26.08 23.23 29.53
CA PRO A 149 26.81 22.64 30.66
C PRO A 149 25.88 22.06 31.72
N TYR A 150 26.28 20.96 32.35
CA TYR A 150 25.56 20.31 33.46
C TYR A 150 24.08 20.03 33.17
N SER A 151 23.77 19.50 32.00
CA SER A 151 22.39 19.29 31.54
C SER A 151 22.20 17.94 30.85
N THR A 152 20.96 17.43 30.87
CA THR A 152 20.56 16.19 30.20
C THR A 152 19.47 16.48 29.20
N TYR A 153 19.64 15.99 27.97
CA TYR A 153 18.72 16.22 26.88
C TYR A 153 18.42 14.94 26.09
N GLU A 154 17.18 14.82 25.64
CA GLU A 154 16.75 13.80 24.71
C GLU A 154 16.26 14.41 23.39
N LEU A 155 16.73 13.86 22.28
CA LEU A 155 16.16 14.10 20.96
C LEU A 155 15.14 13.00 20.68
N THR A 156 13.91 13.38 20.37
CA THR A 156 12.82 12.47 20.08
C THR A 156 12.28 12.65 18.68
N LYS A 157 11.68 11.59 18.14
CA LYS A 157 10.94 11.58 16.88
C LYS A 157 9.56 10.99 17.12
N GLN A 158 8.55 11.58 16.49
CA GLN A 158 7.23 10.99 16.37
C GLN A 158 6.86 10.93 14.88
N GLU A 159 6.47 9.75 14.42
CA GLU A 159 5.93 9.56 13.07
C GLU A 159 4.43 9.81 13.08
N CYS A 160 3.98 10.67 12.18
CA CYS A 160 2.60 11.10 12.05
C CYS A 160 2.19 11.06 10.58
N GLY A 161 0.90 10.94 10.35
CA GLY A 161 0.36 10.99 9.00
C GLY A 161 -1.09 10.60 8.99
N TYR A 162 -1.49 9.93 7.91
CA TYR A 162 -2.89 9.57 7.71
C TYR A 162 -3.03 8.13 7.27
N ARG A 163 -4.15 7.55 7.68
CA ARG A 163 -4.62 6.26 7.23
C ARG A 163 -5.99 6.45 6.60
N CYS A 164 -6.24 5.75 5.50
CA CYS A 164 -7.58 5.68 4.93
C CYS A 164 -7.89 4.27 4.49
N THR A 165 -9.18 3.99 4.35
CA THR A 165 -9.66 2.76 3.74
C THR A 165 -10.62 3.11 2.63
N LEU A 166 -10.48 2.49 1.46
CA LEU A 166 -11.31 2.74 0.29
C LEU A 166 -11.80 1.44 -0.31
N THR A 167 -12.95 1.48 -0.97
CA THR A 167 -13.42 0.37 -1.78
C THR A 167 -12.67 0.39 -3.11
N PHE A 168 -12.18 -0.78 -3.55
CA PHE A 168 -11.62 -0.95 -4.89
C PHE A 168 -12.47 -1.91 -5.70
N TYR A 169 -12.48 -1.65 -7.00
CA TYR A 169 -12.97 -2.54 -8.05
C TYR A 169 -11.79 -2.86 -8.96
N LEU A 170 -11.61 -4.11 -9.32
CA LEU A 170 -10.50 -4.59 -10.12
C LEU A 170 -11.03 -5.63 -11.11
N VAL A 171 -10.66 -5.48 -12.38
CA VAL A 171 -10.92 -6.50 -13.40
C VAL A 171 -9.57 -7.06 -13.84
N LEU A 172 -9.37 -8.35 -13.60
CA LEU A 172 -8.24 -9.10 -14.11
C LEU A 172 -8.69 -9.98 -15.27
N LYS A 173 -7.79 -10.29 -16.18
CA LYS A 173 -8.06 -11.23 -17.28
C LYS A 173 -6.98 -12.28 -17.38
N ALA A 174 -7.37 -13.53 -17.51
CA ALA A 174 -6.46 -14.62 -17.80
C ALA A 174 -6.06 -14.56 -19.28
N VAL A 175 -4.82 -14.19 -19.57
CA VAL A 175 -4.32 -13.98 -20.94
C VAL A 175 -4.44 -15.24 -21.79
N ASN A 176 -4.25 -16.40 -21.18
CA ASN A 176 -4.30 -17.70 -21.85
C ASN A 176 -5.72 -18.24 -22.10
N LYS A 177 -6.73 -17.80 -21.32
CA LYS A 177 -8.11 -18.31 -21.40
C LYS A 177 -9.13 -17.25 -21.87
N GLY A 178 -8.77 -15.97 -21.82
CA GLY A 178 -9.65 -14.85 -22.09
C GLY A 178 -10.69 -14.57 -20.99
N GLU A 179 -10.71 -15.35 -19.92
CA GLU A 179 -11.65 -15.23 -18.80
C GLU A 179 -11.39 -13.96 -17.98
N GLU A 180 -12.45 -13.25 -17.63
CA GLU A 180 -12.39 -12.06 -16.79
C GLU A 180 -12.81 -12.38 -15.34
N TYR A 181 -12.12 -11.74 -14.41
CA TYR A 181 -12.29 -11.88 -12.97
C TYR A 181 -12.62 -10.50 -12.41
N HIS A 182 -13.90 -10.29 -12.09
CA HIS A 182 -14.38 -9.06 -11.47
C HIS A 182 -14.26 -9.18 -9.97
N LEU A 183 -13.42 -8.34 -9.39
CA LEU A 183 -13.05 -8.35 -7.99
C LEU A 183 -13.48 -7.04 -7.35
N LYS A 184 -13.94 -7.14 -6.10
CA LYS A 184 -14.19 -5.99 -5.24
C LYS A 184 -13.58 -6.26 -3.89
N GLY A 185 -13.07 -5.20 -3.28
CA GLY A 185 -12.48 -5.32 -1.96
C GLY A 185 -12.25 -3.98 -1.29
N ARG A 186 -11.49 -4.04 -0.20
CA ARG A 186 -11.08 -2.92 0.61
C ARG A 186 -9.58 -2.74 0.48
N TRP A 187 -9.15 -1.53 0.19
CA TRP A 187 -7.76 -1.12 0.27
C TRP A 187 -7.57 -0.26 1.51
N THR A 188 -6.54 -0.54 2.31
CA THR A 188 -6.12 0.33 3.42
C THR A 188 -4.73 0.85 3.12
N GLY A 189 -4.58 2.18 3.14
CA GLY A 189 -3.29 2.86 2.99
C GLY A 189 -2.95 3.64 4.25
N GLU A 190 -1.70 3.59 4.69
CA GLU A 190 -1.16 4.46 5.74
C GLU A 190 0.13 5.13 5.27
N GLN A 191 0.14 6.46 5.33
CA GLN A 191 1.20 7.31 4.79
C GLN A 191 1.70 8.26 5.89
N LEU A 192 2.87 7.95 6.44
CA LEU A 192 3.49 8.66 7.57
C LEU A 192 4.44 9.75 7.09
N ARG A 193 3.87 10.77 6.42
CA ARG A 193 4.63 11.85 5.76
C ARG A 193 5.00 13.01 6.70
N GLU A 194 4.58 12.99 7.96
CA GLU A 194 4.90 14.02 8.94
C GLU A 194 5.84 13.44 10.01
N GLN A 195 6.98 14.11 10.23
CA GLN A 195 7.91 13.76 11.30
C GLN A 195 8.00 14.93 12.29
N LYS A 196 7.57 14.70 13.53
CA LYS A 196 7.72 15.68 14.61
C LYS A 196 8.99 15.39 15.37
N MET A 197 9.93 16.33 15.33
CA MET A 197 11.17 16.27 16.10
C MET A 197 11.00 17.06 17.39
N GLY A 198 11.34 16.43 18.51
CA GLY A 198 11.27 17.03 19.84
C GLY A 198 12.63 17.07 20.50
N LEU A 199 12.88 18.13 21.26
CA LEU A 199 14.01 18.20 22.16
C LEU A 199 13.48 18.37 23.59
N ILE A 200 13.83 17.43 24.46
CA ILE A 200 13.35 17.36 25.84
C ILE A 200 14.53 17.66 26.77
N ASP A 201 14.37 18.65 27.64
CA ASP A 201 15.30 18.95 28.73
C ASP A 201 14.90 18.15 29.98
N LEU A 202 15.83 17.34 30.49
CA LEU A 202 15.68 16.48 31.67
C LEU A 202 16.55 16.94 32.85
N SER A 203 17.11 18.16 32.79
CA SER A 203 18.10 18.64 33.76
C SER A 203 17.50 19.02 35.11
N ASP A 204 16.19 19.27 35.15
CA ASP A 204 15.47 19.55 36.40
C ASP A 204 14.77 18.28 36.90
N GLU A 205 15.31 17.65 37.95
CA GLU A 205 14.61 16.61 38.75
C GLU A 205 13.34 17.15 39.48
N LYS A 206 12.86 18.36 39.15
CA LYS A 206 11.60 18.94 39.63
C LYS A 206 10.59 19.18 38.50
N GLY A 207 10.36 18.15 37.68
CA GLY A 207 9.02 17.80 37.20
C GLY A 207 8.33 18.77 36.23
N ALA A 208 9.05 19.54 35.42
CA ALA A 208 8.47 20.24 34.29
C ALA A 208 9.20 19.83 33.00
N GLU A 209 8.66 18.82 32.31
CA GLU A 209 9.06 18.49 30.95
C GLU A 209 8.83 19.73 30.07
N LYS A 210 9.90 20.32 29.56
CA LYS A 210 9.81 21.41 28.60
C LYS A 210 10.09 20.87 27.20
N THR A 211 9.02 20.50 26.50
CA THR A 211 9.10 20.13 25.09
C THR A 211 9.36 21.38 24.26
N VAL A 212 10.54 21.48 23.64
CA VAL A 212 10.76 22.42 22.54
C VAL A 212 10.47 21.67 21.25
N LEU A 213 9.33 21.99 20.62
CA LEU A 213 9.04 21.51 19.27
C LEU A 213 10.01 22.20 18.30
N MET A 214 10.87 21.40 17.68
CA MET A 214 11.69 21.90 16.57
C MET A 214 10.85 21.72 15.31
N GLU A 215 10.15 22.78 14.90
CA GLU A 215 9.70 22.90 13.52
C GLU A 215 10.96 23.05 12.66
N ALA A 216 11.52 21.93 12.21
CA ALA A 216 12.63 21.99 11.28
C ALA A 216 12.16 22.75 10.03
N PRO A 217 12.91 23.75 9.54
CA PRO A 217 12.71 24.21 8.18
C PRO A 217 13.11 23.03 7.29
N ILE A 218 12.13 22.31 6.79
CA ILE A 218 12.33 21.28 5.80
C ILE A 218 12.74 22.03 4.53
N GLU A 219 14.02 22.07 4.21
CA GLU A 219 14.43 22.24 2.81
C GLU A 219 14.01 20.96 2.09
N LEU A 220 12.74 20.90 1.68
CA LEU A 220 12.23 19.91 0.75
C LEU A 220 12.97 20.15 -0.56
N PHE A 221 14.06 19.42 -0.77
CA PHE A 221 14.51 19.16 -2.12
C PHE A 221 13.52 18.15 -2.71
N GLU A 222 12.36 18.63 -3.17
CA GLU A 222 11.62 17.95 -4.23
C GLU A 222 12.53 17.95 -5.45
N LYS A 223 13.40 16.94 -5.52
CA LYS A 223 13.99 16.61 -6.80
C LYS A 223 12.91 15.85 -7.53
N ASP A 224 12.15 16.57 -8.35
CA ASP A 224 11.41 15.98 -9.46
C ASP A 224 12.42 15.13 -10.24
N TYR A 225 12.44 13.83 -9.98
CA TYR A 225 12.98 12.92 -10.95
C TYR A 225 11.98 12.94 -12.08
N GLU A 226 12.30 13.71 -13.11
CA GLU A 226 11.65 13.60 -14.41
C GLU A 226 11.38 12.12 -14.66
N THR A 227 10.10 11.79 -14.87
CA THR A 227 9.71 10.50 -15.38
C THR A 227 10.52 10.25 -16.64
N GLY A 228 11.58 9.45 -16.51
CA GLY A 228 12.32 8.89 -17.62
C GLY A 228 11.36 7.96 -18.36
N LEU A 229 10.54 8.55 -19.23
CA LEU A 229 10.00 7.88 -20.39
C LEU A 229 11.18 7.68 -21.33
N ASP A 230 11.71 6.46 -21.32
CA ASP A 230 12.17 5.74 -22.51
C ASP A 230 11.85 4.25 -22.32
#